data_AF-A0A9P0P7S6-F1
#
_entry.id   AF-A0A9P0P7S6-F1
#
_cell.length_a   1.000
_cell.length_b   1.000
_cell.length_c   1.000
_cell.angle_alpha   90.00
_cell.angle_beta   90.00
_cell.angle_gamma   90.00
#
_symmetry.space_group_name_H-M   'P 1'
#
loop_
_entity.id
_entity.type
_entity.pdbx_description
1 polymer ?
#
loop_
_entity_poly.entity_id
_entity_poly.type
_entity_poly.pdbx_seq_one_letter_code
_entity_poly.pdbx_strand_id
1 'polypeptide(L)'
;MLDSNTHLIDTIRKNRKGLPKEVVDKKLKKGEVAAMENKDGITLLKWKDQRDVLVLSTKHDAEMVERSNNRIPKVVIDYNSGKSSVDLSDQMGSYSNPLRRSVKWYRKIAFELLLTTSMVNAFILYKNVTGCNIKITQFKKEVIRYLINTANNENIDHELPAKRRRHHSLKQKDGANKHKTRRCCKHCYKKITSFMVGNMLPIVHSK
;
A
#
# COMPACT_ATOMS: atom_id res chain seq x y z
N MET A 1 -4.84 23.10 -8.62
CA MET A 1 -4.65 22.84 -7.17
C MET A 1 -5.18 24.01 -6.36
N LEU A 2 -4.65 25.21 -6.59
CA LEU A 2 -5.10 26.43 -5.89
C LEU A 2 -6.57 26.76 -6.20
N ASP A 3 -6.98 26.61 -7.46
CA ASP A 3 -8.39 26.78 -7.89
C ASP A 3 -9.37 25.82 -7.21
N SER A 4 -8.86 24.72 -6.64
CA SER A 4 -9.65 23.71 -5.93
C SER A 4 -9.47 23.78 -4.41
N ASN A 5 -9.01 24.93 -3.88
CA ASN A 5 -8.73 25.16 -2.46
C ASN A 5 -7.83 24.07 -1.84
N THR A 6 -6.90 23.54 -2.63
CA THR A 6 -5.96 22.51 -2.19
C THR A 6 -4.55 23.09 -2.22
N HIS A 7 -3.92 23.16 -1.05
CA HIS A 7 -2.56 23.65 -0.92
C HIS A 7 -1.53 22.53 -0.95
N LEU A 8 -0.33 22.83 -1.44
CA LEU A 8 0.81 21.92 -1.48
C LEU A 8 1.85 22.37 -0.45
N ILE A 9 2.43 21.38 0.25
CA ILE A 9 3.63 21.54 1.07
C ILE A 9 4.50 20.32 0.78
N ASP A 10 5.67 20.52 0.20
CA ASP A 10 6.57 19.39 -0.05
C ASP A 10 8.04 19.80 -0.03
N THR A 11 8.88 18.84 0.34
CA THR A 11 10.33 18.94 0.20
C THR A 11 10.75 18.74 -1.23
N ILE A 12 11.68 19.56 -1.72
CA ILE A 12 12.17 19.46 -3.09
C ILE A 12 13.68 19.21 -3.11
N ARG A 13 14.13 18.52 -4.17
CA ARG A 13 15.56 18.28 -4.37
C ARG A 13 16.22 19.52 -4.97
N LYS A 14 17.39 19.90 -4.46
CA LYS A 14 18.17 21.05 -4.96
C LYS A 14 18.47 21.01 -6.46
N ASN A 15 18.59 19.82 -7.06
CA ASN A 15 18.94 19.63 -8.47
C ASN A 15 17.73 19.73 -9.42
N ARG A 16 16.55 20.17 -8.94
CA ARG A 16 15.38 20.37 -9.81
C ARG A 16 15.59 21.60 -10.70
N LYS A 17 15.26 21.46 -11.99
CA LYS A 17 15.33 22.56 -12.96
C LYS A 17 14.28 23.63 -12.62
N GLY A 18 14.61 24.90 -12.91
CA GLY A 18 13.68 26.03 -12.73
C GLY A 18 13.64 26.61 -11.32
N LEU A 19 14.49 26.15 -10.39
CA LEU A 19 14.58 26.74 -9.06
C LEU A 19 15.44 28.01 -9.07
N PRO A 20 15.02 29.09 -8.37
CA PRO A 20 15.80 30.31 -8.22
C PRO A 20 17.08 30.05 -7.43
N LYS A 21 18.21 30.25 -8.11
CA LYS A 21 19.55 30.02 -7.54
C LYS A 21 19.85 30.93 -6.35
N GLU A 22 19.26 32.12 -6.33
CA GLU A 22 19.36 33.08 -5.23
C GLU A 22 18.95 32.50 -3.87
N VAL A 23 17.99 31.58 -3.85
CA VAL A 23 17.57 30.87 -2.63
C VAL A 23 18.35 29.56 -2.48
N VAL A 24 18.44 28.76 -3.55
CA VAL A 24 19.02 27.41 -3.48
C VAL A 24 20.51 27.42 -3.15
N ASP A 25 21.27 28.35 -3.72
CA ASP A 25 22.73 28.42 -3.57
C ASP A 25 23.17 29.30 -2.39
N LYS A 26 22.22 29.99 -1.74
CA LYS A 26 22.52 30.84 -0.57
C LYS A 26 23.14 30.02 0.55
N LYS A 27 24.30 30.45 1.04
CA LYS A 27 24.98 29.85 2.20
C LYS A 27 24.30 30.37 3.46
N LEU A 28 23.80 29.44 4.27
CA LEU A 28 23.06 29.72 5.49
C LEU A 28 23.79 29.12 6.69
N LYS A 29 23.81 29.83 7.82
CA LYS A 29 24.18 29.28 9.13
C LYS A 29 23.02 28.48 9.70
N LYS A 30 23.30 27.58 10.65
CA LYS A 30 22.27 26.78 11.31
C LYS A 30 21.20 27.70 11.94
N GLY A 31 19.93 27.44 11.65
CA GLY A 31 18.79 28.22 12.08
C GLY A 31 18.35 29.32 11.10
N GLU A 32 19.18 29.66 10.10
CA GLU A 32 18.83 30.69 9.11
C GLU A 32 17.90 30.16 8.01
N VAL A 33 17.15 31.09 7.42
CA VAL A 33 16.22 30.85 6.33
C VAL A 33 16.49 31.82 5.18
N ALA A 34 16.34 31.31 3.96
CA ALA A 34 16.14 32.11 2.76
C ALA A 34 14.84 31.69 2.10
N ALA A 35 14.01 32.65 1.68
CA ALA A 35 12.78 32.36 1.01
C ALA A 35 12.56 33.32 -0.16
N MET A 36 11.78 32.88 -1.14
CA MET A 36 11.31 33.69 -2.25
C MET A 36 9.92 33.21 -2.62
N GLU A 37 9.03 34.16 -2.90
CA GLU A 37 7.65 33.90 -3.28
C GLU A 37 7.40 34.47 -4.68
N ASN A 38 6.65 33.74 -5.50
CA ASN A 38 6.23 34.23 -6.81
C ASN A 38 4.90 35.00 -6.72
N LYS A 39 4.47 35.59 -7.84
CA LYS A 39 3.20 36.34 -7.90
C LYS A 39 1.95 35.49 -7.67
N ASP A 40 2.09 34.16 -7.77
CA ASP A 40 1.00 33.19 -7.59
C ASP A 40 0.90 32.67 -6.15
N GLY A 41 1.67 33.23 -5.20
CA GLY A 41 1.68 32.81 -3.79
C GLY A 41 2.40 31.48 -3.54
N ILE A 42 3.33 31.11 -4.42
CA ILE A 42 4.16 29.90 -4.27
C ILE A 42 5.50 30.30 -3.66
N THR A 43 5.73 29.83 -2.44
CA THR A 43 6.92 30.09 -1.65
C THR A 43 7.91 28.95 -1.77
N LEU A 44 9.12 29.29 -2.20
CA LEU A 44 10.30 28.44 -2.05
C LEU A 44 11.06 28.87 -0.80
N LEU A 45 11.29 27.92 0.11
CA LEU A 45 12.00 28.16 1.36
C LEU A 45 13.19 27.20 1.49
N LYS A 46 14.37 27.77 1.73
CA LYS A 46 15.58 27.06 2.15
C LYS A 46 15.84 27.33 3.63
N TRP A 47 15.91 26.27 4.42
CA TRP A 47 16.25 26.33 5.85
C TRP A 47 17.48 25.48 6.14
N LYS A 48 18.35 25.98 7.02
CA LYS A 48 19.53 25.25 7.46
C LYS A 48 19.33 24.68 8.85
N ASP A 49 19.22 23.36 8.95
CA ASP A 49 19.43 22.63 10.21
C ASP A 49 20.83 21.99 10.22
N GLN A 50 20.94 20.67 10.45
CA GLN A 50 22.19 19.95 10.20
C GLN A 50 22.52 19.89 8.70
N ARG A 51 21.47 19.84 7.86
CA ARG A 51 21.55 19.85 6.40
C ARG A 51 20.59 20.89 5.85
N ASP A 52 20.80 21.24 4.59
CA ASP A 52 19.90 22.15 3.87
C ASP A 52 18.58 21.42 3.61
N VAL A 53 17.48 22.02 4.04
CA VAL A 53 16.12 21.58 3.75
C VAL A 53 15.52 22.60 2.79
N LEU A 54 15.05 22.11 1.64
CA LEU A 54 14.40 22.94 0.63
C LEU A 54 12.93 22.51 0.53
N VAL A 55 12.03 23.46 0.71
CA VAL A 55 10.58 23.24 0.79
C VAL A 55 9.87 24.17 -0.18
N LEU A 56 8.90 23.62 -0.90
CA LEU A 56 7.97 24.36 -1.72
C LEU A 56 6.60 24.34 -1.02
N SER A 57 5.98 25.51 -0.90
CA SER A 57 4.70 25.65 -0.22
C SER A 57 3.82 26.64 -0.97
N THR A 58 2.52 26.35 -1.01
CA THR A 58 1.50 27.29 -1.53
C THR A 58 0.55 27.76 -0.43
N LYS A 59 0.94 27.57 0.83
CA LYS A 59 0.16 27.90 2.04
C LYS A 59 0.95 28.75 3.05
N HIS A 60 2.28 28.74 2.94
CA HIS A 60 3.15 29.25 4.00
C HIS A 60 4.14 30.25 3.45
N ASP A 61 4.38 31.27 4.26
CA ASP A 61 5.44 32.25 4.05
C ASP A 61 6.70 31.80 4.79
N ALA A 62 7.67 32.72 4.95
CA ALA A 62 8.91 32.49 5.67
C ALA A 62 8.78 32.58 7.22
N GLU A 63 7.60 32.31 7.76
CA GLU A 63 7.31 32.40 9.20
C GLU A 63 8.14 31.39 10.01
N MET A 64 8.80 31.87 11.06
CA MET A 64 9.62 31.08 11.98
C MET A 64 8.94 30.98 13.34
N VAL A 65 8.81 29.76 13.86
CA VAL A 65 8.20 29.46 15.15
C VAL A 65 9.28 28.95 16.11
N GLU A 66 9.20 29.35 17.38
CA GLU A 66 10.09 28.84 18.42
C GLU A 66 9.56 27.53 18.99
N ARG A 67 10.40 26.49 18.98
CA ARG A 67 10.06 25.16 19.51
C ARG A 67 11.27 24.57 20.21
N SER A 68 11.14 24.28 21.51
CA SER A 68 12.20 23.67 22.32
C SER A 68 13.56 24.39 22.18
N ASN A 69 13.53 25.73 22.30
CA ASN A 69 14.68 26.65 22.16
C ASN A 69 15.31 26.71 20.76
N ASN A 70 14.69 26.14 19.73
CA ASN A 70 15.11 26.24 18.33
C ASN A 70 14.09 27.00 17.50
N ARG A 71 14.56 27.84 16.57
CA ARG A 71 13.70 28.51 15.59
C ARG A 71 13.54 27.60 14.36
N ILE A 72 12.31 27.16 14.10
CA ILE A 72 11.97 26.23 13.03
C ILE A 72 10.91 26.88 12.11
N PRO A 73 11.04 26.77 10.78
CA PRO A 73 10.03 27.29 9.87
C PRO A 73 8.69 26.59 10.08
N LYS A 74 7.59 27.35 10.13
CA LYS A 74 6.24 26.81 10.27
C LYS A 74 5.90 25.78 9.18
N VAL A 75 6.34 26.05 7.95
CA VAL A 75 6.19 25.15 6.80
C VAL A 75 6.80 23.76 7.05
N VAL A 76 7.92 23.68 7.78
CA VAL A 76 8.57 22.41 8.12
C VAL A 76 7.80 21.67 9.21
N ILE A 77 7.19 22.39 10.15
CA ILE A 77 6.33 21.81 11.19
C ILE A 77 5.09 21.17 10.55
N ASP A 78 4.40 21.91 9.69
CA ASP A 78 3.20 21.44 8.99
C ASP A 78 3.53 20.25 8.06
N TYR A 79 4.66 20.32 7.34
CA TYR A 79 5.15 19.19 6.52
C TYR A 79 5.36 17.93 7.35
N ASN A 80 6.07 18.04 8.48
CA ASN A 80 6.34 16.90 9.34
C ASN A 80 5.06 16.32 9.96
N SER A 81 4.12 17.19 10.34
CA SER A 81 2.80 16.78 10.84
C SER A 81 2.05 15.94 9.80
N GLY A 82 1.93 16.44 8.57
CA GLY A 82 1.25 15.72 7.49
C GLY A 82 1.95 14.41 7.11
N LYS A 83 3.28 14.43 7.01
CA LYS A 83 4.07 13.24 6.66
C LYS A 83 3.98 12.12 7.70
N SER A 84 4.00 12.48 8.99
CA SER A 84 4.02 11.50 10.08
C SER A 84 2.84 10.53 10.09
N SER A 85 1.70 10.95 9.57
CA SER A 85 0.48 10.13 9.52
C SER A 85 0.60 8.93 8.58
N VAL A 86 1.28 9.12 7.44
CA VAL A 86 1.51 8.04 6.45
C VAL A 86 2.46 7.00 7.05
N ASP A 87 3.58 7.45 7.61
CA ASP A 87 4.56 6.58 8.25
C ASP A 87 3.94 5.78 9.41
N LEU A 88 3.05 6.41 10.19
CA LEU A 88 2.33 5.74 11.27
C LEU A 88 1.38 4.66 10.75
N SER A 89 0.64 4.93 9.67
CA SER A 89 -0.24 3.94 9.02
C SER A 89 0.56 2.74 8.51
N ASP A 90 1.68 2.98 7.84
CA ASP A 90 2.57 1.94 7.33
C ASP A 90 3.17 1.12 8.47
N GLN A 91 3.59 1.78 9.56
CA GLN A 91 4.08 1.12 10.75
C GLN A 91 3.01 0.22 11.37
N MET A 92 1.78 0.72 11.55
CA MET A 92 0.63 -0.05 12.05
C MET A 92 0.33 -1.27 11.17
N GLY A 93 0.42 -1.10 9.85
CA GLY A 93 0.23 -2.18 8.89
C GLY A 93 1.32 -3.26 8.97
N SER A 94 2.57 -2.86 9.19
CA SER A 94 3.72 -3.77 9.26
C SER A 94 3.66 -4.76 10.44
N TYR A 95 3.06 -4.36 11.57
CA TYR A 95 2.92 -5.22 12.73
C TYR A 95 2.01 -6.41 12.41
N SER A 96 2.55 -7.63 12.50
CA SER A 96 1.81 -8.86 12.22
C SER A 96 1.27 -8.92 10.78
N ASN A 97 2.10 -8.57 9.79
CA ASN A 97 1.72 -8.61 8.37
C ASN A 97 1.37 -10.05 7.91
N PRO A 98 0.13 -10.28 7.40
CA PRO A 98 -0.32 -11.59 6.95
C PRO A 98 0.18 -11.96 5.53
N LEU A 99 0.83 -11.03 4.83
CA LEU A 99 1.34 -11.25 3.49
C LEU A 99 2.36 -12.40 3.46
N ARG A 100 2.23 -13.27 2.46
CA ARG A 100 3.14 -14.39 2.20
C ARG A 100 3.63 -14.34 0.75
N ARG A 101 4.77 -14.99 0.48
CA ARG A 101 5.30 -15.12 -0.90
C ARG A 101 4.22 -15.74 -1.79
N SER A 102 3.90 -15.07 -2.90
CA SER A 102 2.92 -15.54 -3.87
C SER A 102 3.41 -15.23 -5.28
N VAL A 103 3.19 -16.17 -6.21
CA VAL A 103 3.51 -15.99 -7.64
C VAL A 103 2.51 -15.02 -8.31
N LYS A 104 1.31 -14.90 -7.76
CA LYS A 104 0.22 -14.10 -8.33
C LYS A 104 0.14 -12.74 -7.63
N TRP A 105 0.56 -11.68 -8.31
CA TRP A 105 0.66 -10.33 -7.75
C TRP A 105 -0.67 -9.80 -7.17
N TYR A 106 -1.81 -10.10 -7.80
CA TYR A 106 -3.11 -9.61 -7.35
C TYR A 106 -3.50 -10.14 -5.95
N ARG A 107 -2.98 -11.31 -5.55
CA ARG A 107 -3.20 -11.85 -4.19
C ARG A 107 -2.52 -10.98 -3.14
N LYS A 108 -1.36 -10.39 -3.46
CA LYS A 108 -0.66 -9.47 -2.56
C LYS A 108 -1.49 -8.22 -2.31
N ILE A 109 -2.05 -7.63 -3.38
CA ILE A 109 -2.94 -6.47 -3.26
C ILE A 109 -4.18 -6.79 -2.44
N ALA A 110 -4.83 -7.93 -2.72
CA ALA A 110 -6.02 -8.34 -1.97
C ALA A 110 -5.72 -8.51 -0.48
N PHE A 111 -4.62 -9.18 -0.11
CA PHE A 111 -4.25 -9.34 1.30
C PHE A 111 -3.87 -8.02 1.98
N GLU A 112 -3.17 -7.14 1.28
CA GLU A 112 -2.80 -5.84 1.83
C GLU A 112 -4.05 -4.99 2.12
N LEU A 113 -4.97 -4.89 1.17
CA LEU A 113 -6.21 -4.13 1.34
C LEU A 113 -7.11 -4.73 2.43
N LEU A 114 -7.31 -6.05 2.40
CA LEU A 114 -8.29 -6.72 3.25
C LEU A 114 -7.81 -7.03 4.67
N LEU A 115 -6.52 -7.23 4.88
CA LEU A 115 -5.99 -7.66 6.17
C LEU A 115 -5.05 -6.65 6.82
N THR A 116 -4.54 -5.70 6.04
CA THR A 116 -3.69 -4.61 6.56
C THR A 116 -4.47 -3.30 6.59
N THR A 117 -4.83 -2.72 5.43
CA THR A 117 -5.45 -1.40 5.35
C THR A 117 -6.81 -1.33 6.05
N SER A 118 -7.72 -2.27 5.76
CA SER A 118 -9.04 -2.33 6.42
C SER A 118 -8.93 -2.47 7.94
N MET A 119 -7.95 -3.25 8.42
CA MET A 119 -7.72 -3.53 9.83
C MET A 119 -7.21 -2.28 10.56
N VAL A 120 -6.31 -1.51 9.94
CA VAL A 120 -5.86 -0.22 10.46
C VAL A 120 -7.02 0.78 10.51
N ASN A 121 -7.84 0.86 9.46
CA ASN A 121 -9.00 1.74 9.43
C ASN A 121 -10.02 1.37 10.52
N ALA A 122 -10.32 0.08 10.67
CA ALA A 122 -11.21 -0.43 11.72
C ALA A 122 -10.66 -0.13 13.12
N PHE A 123 -9.35 -0.25 13.32
CA PHE A 123 -8.69 0.10 14.58
C PHE A 123 -8.81 1.59 14.92
N ILE A 124 -8.62 2.48 13.94
CA ILE A 124 -8.79 3.93 14.11
C ILE A 124 -10.25 4.24 14.48
N LEU A 125 -11.21 3.65 13.78
CA LEU A 125 -12.64 3.81 14.10
C LEU A 125 -12.96 3.31 15.50
N TYR A 126 -12.47 2.12 15.88
CA TYR A 126 -12.65 1.57 17.22
C TYR A 126 -12.13 2.52 18.30
N LYS A 127 -10.93 3.08 18.12
CA LYS A 127 -10.37 4.06 19.06
C LYS A 127 -11.22 5.33 19.16
N ASN A 128 -11.71 5.83 18.03
CA ASN A 128 -12.53 7.05 18.01
C ASN A 128 -13.90 6.85 18.68
N VAL A 129 -14.52 5.67 18.51
CA VAL A 129 -15.86 5.39 19.06
C VAL A 129 -15.80 5.02 20.54
N THR A 130 -14.85 4.16 20.94
CA THR A 130 -14.79 3.61 22.31
C THR A 130 -13.93 4.43 23.26
N GLY A 131 -13.06 5.30 22.74
CA GLY A 131 -12.05 6.00 23.54
C GLY A 131 -10.98 5.08 24.15
N CYS A 132 -11.03 3.77 23.88
CA CYS A 132 -10.12 2.80 24.47
C CYS A 132 -8.74 2.83 23.82
N ASN A 133 -7.70 3.00 24.63
CA ASN A 133 -6.32 3.00 24.14
C ASN A 133 -5.70 1.59 24.19
N ILE A 134 -6.05 0.76 23.20
CA ILE A 134 -5.42 -0.55 23.01
C ILE A 134 -4.34 -0.50 21.92
N LYS A 135 -3.36 -1.41 22.01
CA LYS A 135 -2.35 -1.59 20.95
C LYS A 135 -2.98 -2.28 19.74
N ILE A 136 -2.53 -1.95 18.53
CA ILE A 136 -3.03 -2.57 17.30
C ILE A 136 -2.85 -4.09 17.27
N THR A 137 -1.78 -4.61 17.88
CA THR A 137 -1.55 -6.05 18.01
C THR A 137 -2.61 -6.73 18.87
N GLN A 138 -3.08 -6.07 19.94
CA GLN A 138 -4.17 -6.59 20.76
C GLN A 138 -5.48 -6.54 20.00
N PHE A 139 -5.77 -5.42 19.33
CA PHE A 139 -6.97 -5.30 18.49
C PHE A 139 -7.03 -6.41 17.43
N LYS A 140 -5.94 -6.65 16.69
CA LYS A 140 -5.84 -7.75 15.72
C LYS A 140 -6.13 -9.11 16.37
N LYS A 141 -5.60 -9.36 17.57
CA LYS A 141 -5.87 -10.62 18.30
C LYS A 141 -7.35 -10.77 18.63
N GLU A 142 -8.02 -9.73 19.12
CA GLU A 142 -9.45 -9.81 19.43
C GLU A 142 -10.29 -10.08 18.18
N VAL A 143 -10.00 -9.38 17.07
CA VAL A 143 -10.69 -9.61 15.80
C VAL A 143 -10.49 -11.05 15.33
N ILE A 144 -9.27 -11.58 15.40
CA ILE A 144 -8.97 -12.97 15.02
C ILE A 144 -9.73 -13.96 15.91
N ARG A 145 -9.73 -13.76 17.24
CA ARG A 145 -10.47 -14.64 18.17
C ARG A 145 -11.96 -14.65 17.86
N TYR A 146 -12.54 -13.48 17.62
CA TYR A 146 -13.94 -13.36 17.25
C TYR A 146 -14.24 -14.13 15.96
N LEU A 147 -13.46 -13.90 14.90
CA LEU A 147 -13.66 -14.58 13.61
C LEU A 147 -13.53 -16.11 13.70
N ILE A 148 -12.58 -16.62 14.49
CA ILE A 148 -12.42 -18.06 14.70
C ILE A 148 -13.62 -18.64 15.45
N ASN A 149 -14.08 -17.98 16.51
CA ASN A 149 -15.21 -18.45 17.30
C ASN A 149 -16.51 -18.46 16.48
N THR A 150 -16.76 -17.43 15.68
CA THR A 150 -17.90 -17.39 14.76
C THR A 150 -17.84 -18.53 13.74
N ALA A 151 -16.67 -18.76 13.13
CA ALA A 151 -16.50 -19.86 12.19
C ALA A 151 -16.73 -21.24 12.86
N ASN A 152 -16.26 -21.44 14.09
CA ASN A 152 -16.47 -22.70 14.80
C ASN A 152 -17.95 -22.95 15.12
N ASN A 153 -18.69 -21.89 15.48
CA ASN A 153 -20.12 -22.01 15.75
C ASN A 153 -20.94 -22.27 14.48
N GLU A 154 -20.57 -21.67 13.33
CA GLU A 154 -21.22 -21.93 12.03
C GLU A 154 -20.91 -23.32 11.46
N ASN A 155 -19.75 -23.91 11.81
CA ASN A 155 -19.39 -25.25 11.34
C ASN A 155 -20.11 -26.39 12.10
N ILE A 156 -20.84 -26.10 13.18
CA ILE A 156 -21.68 -27.10 13.86
C ILE A 156 -22.92 -27.45 12.99
N ASP A 157 -23.37 -26.53 12.14
CA ASP A 157 -24.56 -26.71 11.31
C ASP A 157 -24.27 -27.26 9.89
N HIS A 158 -23.00 -27.34 9.50
CA HIS A 158 -22.58 -27.87 8.21
C HIS A 158 -21.44 -28.89 8.36
N GLU A 159 -21.77 -30.11 8.79
CA GLU A 159 -20.97 -31.28 8.42
C GLU A 159 -21.00 -31.43 6.90
N LEU A 160 -20.06 -30.77 6.21
CA LEU A 160 -19.82 -31.05 4.81
C LEU A 160 -19.32 -32.50 4.72
N PRO A 161 -20.02 -33.39 3.96
CA PRO A 161 -19.62 -34.78 3.87
C PRO A 161 -18.16 -34.83 3.41
N ALA A 162 -17.34 -35.60 4.12
CA ALA A 162 -15.92 -35.76 3.86
C ALA A 162 -15.69 -35.88 2.35
N LYS A 163 -15.14 -34.83 1.72
CA LYS A 163 -14.88 -34.83 0.28
C LYS A 163 -13.93 -36.00 0.01
N ARG A 164 -14.47 -37.12 -0.50
CA ARG A 164 -13.68 -38.28 -0.94
C ARG A 164 -12.55 -37.73 -1.80
N ARG A 165 -11.30 -37.85 -1.31
CA ARG A 165 -10.12 -37.45 -2.08
C ARG A 165 -10.17 -38.23 -3.38
N ARG A 166 -10.47 -37.55 -4.49
CA ARG A 166 -10.49 -38.20 -5.79
C ARG A 166 -9.08 -38.69 -6.05
N HIS A 167 -8.90 -40.00 -6.18
CA HIS A 167 -7.59 -40.57 -6.44
C HIS A 167 -7.17 -40.22 -7.88
N HIS A 168 -6.28 -39.23 -8.01
CA HIS A 168 -5.81 -38.76 -9.30
C HIS A 168 -4.63 -39.60 -9.79
N SER A 169 -4.88 -40.51 -10.75
CA SER A 169 -3.80 -41.24 -11.42
C SER A 169 -3.19 -40.39 -12.54
N LEU A 170 -1.89 -40.09 -12.39
CA LEU A 170 -1.10 -39.36 -13.38
C LEU A 170 -0.53 -40.34 -14.41
N LYS A 171 -0.72 -40.05 -15.71
CA LYS A 171 -0.10 -40.80 -16.82
C LYS A 171 0.77 -39.87 -17.67
N GLN A 172 1.80 -40.43 -18.30
CA GLN A 172 2.54 -39.74 -19.36
C GLN A 172 1.65 -39.60 -20.60
N LYS A 173 1.83 -38.51 -21.34
CA LYS A 173 1.13 -38.28 -22.61
C LYS A 173 1.75 -39.15 -23.70
N ASP A 174 0.91 -39.59 -24.63
CA ASP A 174 1.35 -40.27 -25.86
C ASP A 174 1.67 -39.23 -26.96
N GLY A 175 2.81 -39.40 -27.64
CA GLY A 175 3.30 -38.53 -28.72
C GLY A 175 4.83 -38.47 -28.79
N ALA A 176 5.41 -37.87 -29.83
CA ALA A 176 6.86 -37.84 -30.08
C ALA A 176 7.72 -37.17 -28.98
N ASN A 177 7.10 -36.52 -27.99
CA ASN A 177 7.77 -35.78 -26.92
C ASN A 177 7.42 -36.28 -25.48
N LYS A 178 7.20 -37.59 -25.30
CA LYS A 178 6.76 -38.18 -24.00
C LYS A 178 7.63 -37.81 -22.80
N HIS A 179 8.94 -37.65 -23.00
CA HIS A 179 9.92 -37.36 -21.95
C HIS A 179 10.06 -35.88 -21.58
N LYS A 180 9.61 -34.94 -22.44
CA LYS A 180 9.68 -33.48 -22.19
C LYS A 180 8.38 -32.89 -21.63
N THR A 181 7.29 -33.66 -21.59
CA THR A 181 5.97 -33.18 -21.15
C THR A 181 5.59 -33.64 -19.75
N ARG A 182 5.01 -32.74 -18.93
CA ARG A 182 4.50 -33.04 -17.58
C ARG A 182 3.38 -34.09 -17.63
N ARG A 183 3.39 -35.02 -16.66
CA ARG A 183 2.34 -36.05 -16.49
C ARG A 183 0.99 -35.38 -16.25
N CYS A 184 -0.08 -35.92 -16.83
CA CYS A 184 -1.44 -35.40 -16.69
C CYS A 184 -2.37 -36.42 -16.03
N CYS A 185 -3.37 -35.96 -15.28
CA CYS A 185 -4.37 -36.84 -14.69
C CYS A 185 -5.31 -37.39 -15.77
N LYS A 186 -5.42 -38.71 -15.90
CA LYS A 186 -6.26 -39.38 -16.92
C LYS A 186 -7.71 -38.90 -16.88
N HIS A 187 -8.27 -38.76 -15.68
CA HIS A 187 -9.68 -38.41 -15.49
C HIS A 187 -9.96 -36.92 -15.77
N CYS A 188 -9.15 -36.01 -15.23
CA CYS A 188 -9.31 -34.59 -15.48
C CYS A 188 -9.06 -34.23 -16.95
N TYR A 189 -8.05 -34.85 -17.57
CA TYR A 189 -7.73 -34.59 -18.97
C TYR A 189 -8.86 -35.05 -19.89
N LYS A 190 -9.44 -36.25 -19.67
CA LYS A 190 -10.58 -36.76 -20.44
C LYS A 190 -11.79 -35.82 -20.36
N LYS A 191 -12.05 -35.25 -19.17
CA LYS A 191 -13.15 -34.32 -18.93
C LYS A 191 -12.93 -32.96 -19.62
N ILE A 192 -11.69 -32.48 -19.66
CA ILE A 192 -11.31 -31.26 -20.38
C ILE A 192 -11.40 -31.48 -21.89
N THR A 193 -10.90 -32.60 -22.40
CA THR A 193 -10.99 -32.91 -23.85
C THR A 193 -12.43 -33.12 -24.30
N SER A 194 -13.29 -33.79 -23.51
CA SER A 194 -14.70 -33.92 -23.87
C SER A 194 -15.42 -32.57 -23.91
N PHE A 195 -15.04 -31.65 -23.03
CA PHE A 195 -15.57 -30.28 -23.02
C PHE A 195 -15.09 -29.46 -24.23
N MET A 196 -13.84 -29.66 -24.69
CA MET A 196 -13.30 -28.96 -25.86
C MET A 196 -13.83 -29.50 -27.19
N VAL A 197 -14.07 -30.81 -27.31
CA VAL A 197 -14.63 -31.42 -28.52
C VAL A 197 -16.10 -31.03 -28.73
N GLY A 198 -16.85 -30.79 -27.66
CA GLY A 198 -18.24 -30.31 -27.75
C GLY A 198 -18.41 -28.89 -28.30
N ASN A 199 -17.34 -28.11 -28.41
CA ASN A 199 -17.37 -26.68 -28.77
C ASN A 199 -16.57 -26.33 -30.04
N MET A 200 -16.19 -27.29 -30.88
CA MET A 200 -15.56 -26.99 -32.18
C MET A 200 -16.58 -27.08 -33.32
N LEU A 201 -16.92 -25.93 -33.92
CA LEU A 201 -17.56 -25.86 -35.24
C LEU A 201 -16.52 -26.18 -36.33
N PRO A 202 -16.91 -26.89 -37.41
CA PRO A 202 -15.99 -27.24 -38.48
C PRO A 202 -15.61 -26.00 -39.29
N ILE A 203 -14.31 -25.74 -39.43
CA ILE A 203 -13.79 -24.79 -40.41
C ILE A 203 -13.80 -25.50 -41.77
N VAL A 204 -14.80 -25.20 -42.59
CA VAL A 204 -14.82 -25.58 -44.00
C VAL A 204 -13.87 -24.67 -44.75
N HIS A 205 -12.77 -25.21 -45.26
CA HIS A 205 -12.02 -24.55 -46.33
C HIS A 205 -12.65 -24.95 -47.67
N SER A 206 -13.39 -24.03 -48.29
CA SER A 206 -13.71 -24.12 -49.72
C SER A 206 -12.45 -23.86 -50.52
N LYS A 207 -12.22 -24.68 -51.55
CA LYS A 207 -11.40 -24.30 -52.70
C LYS A 207 -12.07 -23.16 -53.47
#